data_AF-A0A7R9JF12-F1
#
_entry.id   AF-A0A7R9JF12-F1
#
_cell.length_a   1.000
_cell.length_b   1.000
_cell.length_c   1.000
_cell.angle_alpha   90.00
_cell.angle_beta   90.00
_cell.angle_gamma   90.00
#
_symmetry.space_group_name_H-M   'P 1'
#
loop_
_entity.id
_entity.type
_entity.pdbx_description
1 polymer ?
#
loop_
_entity_poly.entity_id
_entity_poly.type
_entity_poly.pdbx_seq_one_letter_code
_entity_poly.pdbx_strand_id
1 'polypeptide(L)'
;MVEEETAKRIEELVKKRVEEELEKRKEEIEAEVLRRVEEAKKIMEHQMMEEMERRRQLQLEEEKKREEEERKKREELEAIMAENNRKIEEAQKKLAEERLAMVEEQRKMEEERQRLKKEQEKRVKEEQKKILGKNNSRPKLSFSLKPAVS
;
A
#
# COMPACT_ATOMS: atom_id res chain seq x y z
N MET A 1 29.69 -93.18 -52.46
CA MET A 1 28.62 -93.14 -51.44
C MET A 1 29.16 -92.68 -50.08
N VAL A 2 30.25 -93.26 -49.55
CA VAL A 2 30.84 -92.86 -48.26
C VAL A 2 31.39 -91.41 -48.24
N GLU A 3 31.96 -90.94 -49.34
CA GLU A 3 32.53 -89.58 -49.43
C GLU A 3 31.45 -88.48 -49.39
N GLU A 4 30.29 -88.72 -50.00
CA GLU A 4 29.17 -87.77 -50.02
C GLU A 4 28.51 -87.63 -48.64
N GLU A 5 28.36 -88.75 -47.92
CA GLU A 5 27.84 -88.76 -46.55
C GLU A 5 28.80 -88.06 -45.57
N THR A 6 30.12 -88.23 -45.78
CA THR A 6 31.15 -87.53 -45.01
C THR A 6 31.15 -86.03 -45.29
N ALA A 7 30.99 -85.61 -46.54
CA ALA A 7 30.89 -84.20 -46.92
C ALA A 7 29.66 -83.52 -46.30
N LYS A 8 28.49 -84.17 -46.34
CA LYS A 8 27.25 -83.67 -45.69
C LYS A 8 27.43 -83.50 -44.18
N ARG A 9 28.09 -84.46 -43.52
CA ARG A 9 28.35 -84.37 -42.07
C ARG A 9 29.30 -83.24 -41.72
N ILE A 10 30.31 -82.97 -42.56
CA ILE A 10 31.21 -81.83 -42.38
C ILE A 10 30.45 -80.51 -42.58
N GLU A 11 29.62 -80.41 -43.61
CA GLU A 11 28.80 -79.24 -43.88
C GLU A 11 27.85 -78.92 -42.71
N GLU A 12 27.16 -79.92 -42.17
CA GLU A 12 26.28 -79.75 -41.01
C GLU A 12 27.05 -79.30 -39.76
N LEU A 13 28.25 -79.84 -39.51
CA LEU A 13 29.09 -79.43 -38.38
C LEU A 13 29.60 -78.01 -38.55
N VAL A 14 29.99 -77.62 -39.76
CA VAL A 14 30.41 -76.24 -40.07
C VAL A 14 29.24 -75.29 -39.90
N LYS A 15 28.06 -75.63 -40.42
CA LYS A 15 26.85 -74.82 -40.31
C LYS A 15 26.46 -74.59 -38.84
N LYS A 16 26.42 -75.65 -38.02
CA LYS A 16 26.12 -75.54 -36.58
C LYS A 16 27.13 -74.65 -35.86
N ARG A 17 28.43 -74.84 -36.12
CA ARG A 17 29.47 -74.02 -35.50
C ARG A 17 29.38 -72.55 -35.93
N VAL A 18 29.03 -72.29 -37.19
CA VAL A 18 28.81 -70.92 -37.68
C VAL A 18 27.56 -70.30 -37.04
N GLU A 19 26.47 -71.05 -36.92
CA GLU A 19 25.24 -70.59 -36.25
C GLU A 19 25.50 -70.24 -34.78
N GLU A 20 26.19 -71.10 -34.02
CA GLU A 20 26.56 -70.85 -32.62
C GLU A 20 27.44 -69.60 -32.46
N GLU A 21 28.42 -69.40 -33.35
CA GLU A 21 29.29 -68.21 -33.28
C GLU A 21 28.56 -66.93 -33.71
N LEU A 22 27.61 -67.02 -34.64
CA LEU A 22 26.75 -65.89 -35.00
C LEU A 22 25.79 -65.54 -33.86
N GLU A 23 25.25 -66.53 -33.16
CA GLU A 23 24.36 -66.32 -32.01
C GLU A 23 25.09 -65.65 -30.85
N LYS A 24 26.28 -66.13 -30.47
CA LYS A 24 27.13 -65.48 -29.45
C LYS A 24 27.45 -64.04 -29.81
N ARG A 25 27.87 -63.78 -31.06
CA ARG A 25 28.15 -62.42 -31.52
C ARG A 25 26.93 -61.53 -31.48
N LYS A 26 25.75 -62.08 -31.81
CA LYS A 26 24.49 -61.35 -31.73
C LYS A 26 24.17 -60.98 -30.29
N GLU A 27 24.28 -61.93 -29.35
CA GLU A 27 24.07 -61.67 -27.92
C GLU A 27 25.04 -60.62 -27.36
N GLU A 28 26.31 -60.68 -27.72
CA GLU A 28 27.32 -59.68 -27.33
C GLU A 28 26.99 -58.29 -27.87
N ILE A 29 26.58 -58.20 -29.14
CA ILE A 29 26.17 -56.93 -29.77
C ILE A 29 24.91 -56.40 -29.09
N GLU A 30 23.90 -57.24 -28.85
CA GLU A 30 22.66 -56.85 -28.18
C GLU A 30 22.93 -56.34 -26.76
N ALA A 31 23.79 -57.01 -26.00
CA ALA A 31 24.19 -56.57 -24.66
C ALA A 31 24.91 -55.21 -24.69
N GLU A 32 25.84 -55.01 -25.62
CA GLU A 32 26.54 -53.73 -25.76
C GLU A 32 25.61 -52.60 -26.21
N VAL A 33 24.68 -52.87 -27.13
CA VAL A 33 23.66 -51.90 -27.56
C VAL A 33 22.76 -51.52 -26.39
N LEU A 34 22.28 -52.50 -25.63
CA LEU A 34 21.45 -52.25 -24.45
C LEU A 34 22.19 -51.39 -23.43
N ARG A 35 23.46 -51.70 -23.15
CA ARG A 35 24.29 -50.91 -22.23
C ARG A 35 24.40 -49.46 -22.69
N ARG A 36 24.72 -49.21 -23.96
CA ARG A 36 24.85 -47.85 -24.52
C ARG A 36 23.54 -47.07 -24.49
N VAL A 37 22.42 -47.74 -24.79
CA VAL A 37 21.10 -47.11 -24.72
C VAL A 37 20.74 -46.74 -23.28
N GLU A 38 21.04 -47.61 -22.32
CA GLU A 38 20.79 -47.34 -20.90
C GLU A 38 21.64 -46.19 -20.39
N GLU A 39 22.94 -46.15 -20.74
CA GLU A 39 23.83 -45.04 -20.40
C GLU A 39 23.36 -43.72 -21.01
N ALA A 40 23.01 -43.71 -22.30
CA ALA A 40 22.49 -42.53 -22.97
C ALA A 40 21.17 -42.04 -22.32
N LYS A 41 20.27 -42.98 -21.97
CA LYS A 41 19.03 -42.67 -21.28
C LYS A 41 19.28 -42.04 -19.91
N LYS A 42 20.21 -42.58 -19.12
CA LYS A 42 20.59 -42.02 -17.81
C LYS A 42 21.12 -40.59 -17.93
N ILE A 43 21.99 -40.34 -18.91
CA ILE A 43 22.53 -38.98 -19.16
C ILE A 43 21.39 -38.02 -19.53
N MET A 44 20.51 -38.43 -20.45
CA MET A 44 19.39 -37.61 -20.89
C MET A 44 18.41 -37.33 -19.74
N GLU A 45 18.09 -38.33 -18.93
CA GLU A 45 17.21 -38.17 -17.75
C GLU A 45 17.81 -37.20 -16.74
N HIS A 46 19.11 -37.31 -16.45
CA HIS A 46 19.80 -36.39 -15.55
C HIS A 46 19.75 -34.95 -16.07
N GLN A 47 20.11 -34.72 -17.33
CA GLN A 47 20.09 -33.40 -17.94
C GLN A 47 18.68 -32.80 -17.97
N MET A 48 17.66 -33.62 -18.27
CA MET A 48 16.27 -33.19 -18.26
C MET A 48 15.81 -32.79 -16.85
N MET A 49 16.18 -33.55 -15.82
CA MET A 49 15.86 -33.21 -14.43
C MET A 49 16.54 -31.90 -14.01
N GLU A 50 17.83 -31.73 -14.30
CA GLU A 50 18.56 -30.48 -14.00
C GLU A 50 17.95 -29.27 -14.70
N GLU A 51 17.56 -29.42 -15.97
CA GLU A 51 16.90 -28.34 -16.71
C GLU A 51 15.52 -27.99 -16.12
N MET A 52 14.74 -29.01 -15.76
CA MET A 52 13.45 -28.82 -15.10
C MET A 52 13.58 -28.11 -13.75
N GLU A 53 14.54 -28.52 -12.93
CA GLU A 53 14.81 -27.87 -11.63
C GLU A 53 15.24 -26.42 -11.82
N ARG A 54 16.12 -26.14 -12.78
CA ARG A 54 16.56 -24.79 -13.10
C ARG A 54 15.39 -23.90 -13.57
N ARG A 55 14.55 -24.41 -14.46
CA ARG A 55 13.34 -23.70 -14.93
C ARG A 55 12.39 -23.41 -13.78
N ARG A 56 12.18 -24.39 -12.89
CA ARG A 56 11.34 -24.21 -11.70
C ARG A 56 11.91 -23.14 -10.75
N GLN A 57 13.21 -23.13 -10.52
CA GLN A 57 13.86 -22.11 -9.69
C GLN A 57 13.71 -20.71 -10.31
N LEU A 58 13.95 -20.57 -11.62
CA LEU A 58 13.77 -19.29 -12.31
C LEU A 58 12.33 -18.78 -12.24
N GLN A 59 11.34 -19.66 -12.41
CA GLN A 59 9.93 -19.30 -12.26
C GLN A 59 9.60 -18.82 -10.85
N LEU A 60 10.08 -19.54 -9.82
CA LEU A 60 9.87 -19.15 -8.42
C LEU A 60 10.56 -17.83 -8.08
N GLU A 61 11.76 -17.57 -8.60
CA GLU A 61 12.45 -16.29 -8.42
C GLU A 61 11.72 -15.15 -9.13
N GLU A 62 11.23 -15.37 -10.34
CA GLU A 62 10.45 -14.38 -11.08
C GLU A 62 9.13 -14.06 -10.36
N GLU A 63 8.41 -15.07 -9.89
CA GLU A 63 7.19 -14.89 -9.09
C GLU A 63 7.45 -14.11 -7.81
N LYS A 64 8.50 -14.48 -7.05
CA LYS A 64 8.91 -13.74 -5.84
C LYS A 64 9.25 -12.29 -6.16
N LYS A 65 10.00 -12.04 -7.23
CA LYS A 65 10.36 -10.68 -7.64
C LYS A 65 9.12 -9.86 -8.00
N ARG A 66 8.17 -10.44 -8.74
CA ARG A 66 6.89 -9.78 -9.06
C ARG A 66 6.09 -9.49 -7.79
N GLU A 67 5.99 -10.44 -6.87
CA GLU A 67 5.28 -10.25 -5.60
C GLU A 67 5.92 -9.13 -4.76
N GLU A 68 7.25 -9.08 -4.66
CA GLU A 68 7.95 -8.01 -3.95
C GLU A 68 7.76 -6.64 -4.61
N GLU A 69 7.78 -6.58 -5.94
CA GLU A 69 7.50 -5.34 -6.68
C GLU A 69 6.05 -4.86 -6.46
N GLU A 70 5.08 -5.77 -6.49
CA GLU A 70 3.69 -5.43 -6.16
C GLU A 70 3.53 -4.98 -4.71
N ARG A 71 4.18 -5.66 -3.77
CA ARG A 71 4.16 -5.28 -2.35
C ARG A 71 4.72 -3.88 -2.16
N LYS A 72 5.88 -3.56 -2.75
CA LYS A 72 6.48 -2.23 -2.69
C LYS A 72 5.56 -1.15 -3.26
N LYS A 73 4.91 -1.42 -4.41
CA LYS A 73 3.94 -0.49 -5.01
C LYS A 73 2.74 -0.25 -4.09
N ARG A 74 2.24 -1.29 -3.42
CA ARG A 74 1.14 -1.15 -2.45
C ARG A 74 1.56 -0.33 -1.24
N GLU A 75 2.72 -0.62 -0.67
CA GLU A 75 3.28 0.14 0.45
C GLU A 75 3.47 1.63 0.09
N GLU A 76 4.00 1.93 -1.09
CA GLU A 76 4.17 3.30 -1.58
C GLU A 76 2.84 4.02 -1.77
N LEU A 77 1.84 3.35 -2.37
CA LEU A 77 0.49 3.90 -2.53
C LEU A 77 -0.16 4.15 -1.17
N GLU A 78 -0.03 3.23 -0.22
CA GLU A 78 -0.57 3.39 1.13
C GLU A 78 0.09 4.58 1.86
N ALA A 79 1.41 4.75 1.73
CA ALA A 79 2.13 5.88 2.30
C ALA A 79 1.63 7.22 1.72
N ILE A 80 1.45 7.30 0.40
CA ILE A 80 0.90 8.50 -0.27
C ILE A 80 -0.52 8.80 0.22
N MET A 81 -1.37 7.76 0.32
CA MET A 81 -2.74 7.91 0.80
C MET A 81 -2.79 8.36 2.26
N ALA A 82 -1.93 7.82 3.12
CA ALA A 82 -1.81 8.23 4.51
C ALA A 82 -1.37 9.70 4.63
N GLU A 83 -0.38 10.13 3.86
CA GLU A 83 0.08 11.52 3.84
C GLU A 83 -1.03 12.47 3.35
N ASN A 84 -1.75 12.11 2.29
CA ASN A 84 -2.86 12.89 1.76
C ASN A 84 -4.00 13.01 2.77
N ASN A 85 -4.38 11.90 3.42
CA ASN A 85 -5.41 11.90 4.45
C ASN A 85 -5.00 12.79 5.63
N ARG A 86 -3.75 12.73 6.06
CA ARG A 86 -3.22 13.60 7.12
C ARG A 86 -3.31 15.08 6.73
N LYS A 87 -2.93 15.45 5.50
CA LYS A 87 -3.04 16.84 5.00
C LYS A 87 -4.50 17.31 4.99
N ILE A 88 -5.43 16.44 4.58
CA ILE A 88 -6.87 16.76 4.59
C ILE A 88 -7.37 16.97 6.01
N GLU A 89 -7.01 16.08 6.94
CA GLU A 89 -7.40 16.19 8.35
C GLU A 89 -6.85 17.47 8.99
N GLU A 90 -5.57 17.78 8.78
CA GLU A 90 -4.93 19.01 9.27
C GLU A 90 -5.62 20.26 8.70
N ALA A 91 -5.94 20.27 7.39
CA ALA A 91 -6.67 21.37 6.77
C ALA A 91 -8.09 21.53 7.33
N GLN A 92 -8.81 20.42 7.53
CA GLN A 92 -10.15 20.43 8.11
C GLN A 92 -10.13 20.93 9.56
N LYS A 93 -9.16 20.48 10.36
CA LYS A 93 -8.97 20.93 11.74
C LYS A 93 -8.70 22.43 11.79
N LYS A 94 -7.79 22.93 10.95
CA LYS A 94 -7.49 24.36 10.88
C LYS A 94 -8.72 25.20 10.49
N LEU A 95 -9.49 24.75 9.50
CA LEU A 95 -10.73 25.42 9.12
C LEU A 95 -11.78 25.41 10.24
N ALA A 96 -11.87 24.32 11.01
CA ALA A 96 -12.76 24.24 12.15
C ALA A 96 -12.32 25.19 13.28
N GLU A 97 -11.02 25.27 13.56
CA GLU A 97 -10.44 26.21 14.53
C GLU A 97 -10.69 27.67 14.14
N GLU A 98 -10.46 28.03 12.87
CA GLU A 98 -10.72 29.39 12.36
C GLU A 98 -12.21 29.76 12.46
N ARG A 99 -13.12 28.82 12.15
CA ARG A 99 -14.57 29.02 12.31
C ARG A 99 -14.95 29.25 13.77
N LEU A 100 -14.39 28.47 14.69
CA LEU A 100 -14.66 28.63 16.12
C LEU A 100 -14.14 29.97 16.64
N ALA A 101 -12.92 30.36 16.26
CA ALA A 101 -12.34 31.64 16.65
C ALA A 101 -13.18 32.84 16.17
N MET A 102 -13.70 32.78 14.93
CA MET A 102 -14.60 33.81 14.39
C MET A 102 -15.89 33.94 15.21
N VAL A 103 -16.49 32.81 15.63
CA VAL A 103 -17.70 32.81 16.46
C VAL A 103 -17.43 33.37 17.85
N GLU A 104 -16.28 33.02 18.46
CA GLU A 104 -15.88 33.60 19.75
C GLU A 104 -15.64 35.11 19.67
N GLU A 105 -15.02 35.59 18.58
CA GLU A 105 -14.80 37.02 18.35
C GLU A 105 -16.13 37.76 18.18
N GLN A 106 -17.05 37.24 17.37
CA GLN A 106 -18.40 37.79 17.22
C GLN A 106 -19.13 37.88 18.57
N ARG A 107 -19.03 36.83 19.40
CA ARG A 107 -19.61 36.83 20.73
C ARG A 107 -19.02 37.92 21.62
N LYS A 108 -17.68 38.10 21.63
CA LYS A 108 -17.02 39.17 22.41
C LYS A 108 -17.47 40.55 21.96
N MET A 109 -17.54 40.79 20.64
CA MET A 109 -18.01 42.05 20.07
C MET A 109 -19.47 42.35 20.46
N GLU A 110 -20.35 41.35 20.45
CA GLU A 110 -21.75 41.50 20.88
C GLU A 110 -21.84 41.80 22.39
N GLU A 111 -21.04 41.10 23.22
CA GLU A 111 -20.95 41.36 24.66
C GLU A 111 -20.48 42.79 24.96
N GLU A 112 -19.45 43.28 24.25
CA GLU A 112 -18.97 44.67 24.36
C GLU A 112 -20.01 45.68 23.90
N ARG A 113 -20.68 45.43 22.76
CA ARG A 113 -21.75 46.30 22.25
C ARG A 113 -22.91 46.41 23.25
N GLN A 114 -23.29 45.29 23.88
CA GLN A 114 -24.31 45.31 24.93
C GLN A 114 -23.87 46.06 26.19
N ARG A 115 -22.60 45.94 26.60
CA ARG A 115 -22.05 46.70 27.73
C ARG A 115 -22.06 48.20 27.46
N LEU A 116 -21.56 48.63 26.29
CA LEU A 116 -21.58 50.03 25.87
C LEU A 116 -23.00 50.59 25.80
N LYS A 117 -23.95 49.83 25.25
CA LYS A 117 -25.36 50.24 25.22
C LYS A 117 -25.94 50.44 26.62
N LYS A 118 -25.69 49.50 27.55
CA LYS A 118 -26.12 49.64 28.95
C LYS A 118 -25.48 50.84 29.65
N GLU A 119 -24.22 51.14 29.35
CA GLU A 119 -23.53 52.31 29.91
C GLU A 119 -24.10 53.62 29.36
N GLN A 120 -24.33 53.70 28.05
CA GLN A 120 -24.98 54.86 27.43
C GLN A 120 -26.39 55.09 27.97
N GLU A 121 -27.20 54.03 28.10
CA GLU A 121 -28.55 54.14 28.69
C GLU A 121 -28.50 54.64 30.14
N LYS A 122 -27.50 54.24 30.93
CA LYS A 122 -27.29 54.77 32.29
C LYS A 122 -26.93 56.25 32.26
N ARG A 123 -25.97 56.65 31.43
CA ARG A 123 -25.54 58.06 31.28
C ARG A 123 -26.71 58.95 30.86
N VAL A 124 -27.49 58.53 29.86
CA VAL A 124 -28.69 59.27 29.40
C VAL A 124 -29.73 59.40 30.52
N LYS A 125 -29.99 58.32 31.28
CA LYS A 125 -30.90 58.37 32.44
C LYS A 125 -30.40 59.33 33.54
N GLU A 126 -29.10 59.35 33.80
CA GLU A 126 -28.48 60.26 34.77
C GLU A 126 -28.54 61.73 34.31
N GLU A 127 -28.22 61.99 33.04
CA GLU A 127 -28.37 63.31 32.42
C GLU A 127 -29.83 63.78 32.46
N GLN A 128 -30.79 62.92 32.11
CA GLN A 128 -32.21 63.23 32.18
C GLN A 128 -32.65 63.56 33.62
N LYS A 129 -32.15 62.82 34.63
CA LYS A 129 -32.42 63.14 36.05
C LYS A 129 -31.85 64.51 36.44
N LYS A 130 -30.66 64.86 35.95
CA LYS A 130 -30.02 66.16 36.19
C LYS A 130 -30.81 67.30 35.57
N ILE A 131 -31.29 67.14 34.32
CA ILE A 131 -32.12 68.12 33.62
C ILE A 131 -33.48 68.29 34.31
N LEU A 132 -34.14 67.19 34.68
CA LEU A 132 -35.44 67.20 35.36
C LEU A 132 -35.35 67.63 36.83
N GLY A 133 -34.16 67.87 37.38
CA GLY A 133 -33.96 68.31 38.77
C GLY A 133 -34.39 67.30 39.83
N LYS A 134 -34.59 66.03 39.46
CA LYS A 134 -34.92 64.95 40.42
C LYS A 134 -33.71 64.71 41.34
N ASN A 135 -33.96 64.32 42.60
CA ASN A 135 -32.94 64.07 43.62
C ASN A 135 -32.04 65.29 43.99
N ASN A 136 -32.58 66.51 44.03
CA ASN A 136 -31.82 67.74 44.34
C ASN A 136 -30.61 68.00 43.42
N SER A 137 -30.59 67.41 42.21
CA SER A 137 -29.48 67.52 41.26
C SER A 137 -29.28 68.93 40.68
N ARG A 138 -30.29 69.80 40.83
CA ARG A 138 -30.26 71.20 40.37
C ARG A 138 -29.85 72.09 41.55
N PRO A 139 -28.71 72.80 41.48
CA PRO A 139 -28.31 73.74 42.52
C PRO A 139 -29.41 74.78 42.75
N LYS A 140 -29.80 75.01 44.00
CA LYS A 140 -30.76 76.08 44.32
C LYS A 140 -30.08 77.42 44.06
N LEU A 141 -30.43 78.03 42.92
CA LEU A 141 -30.08 79.42 42.62
C LEU A 141 -30.92 80.33 43.53
N SER A 142 -30.30 80.89 44.57
CA SER A 142 -30.87 81.97 45.36
C SER A 142 -30.80 83.26 44.56
N PHE A 143 -31.88 83.61 43.87
CA PHE A 143 -32.01 84.95 43.28
C PHE A 143 -32.51 85.92 44.36
N SER A 144 -31.65 86.82 44.81
CA SER A 144 -32.08 88.01 45.56
C SER A 144 -32.63 89.03 44.55
N LEU A 145 -33.95 89.22 44.52
CA LEU A 145 -34.55 90.37 43.84
C LEU A 145 -34.11 91.63 44.59
N LYS A 146 -33.24 92.43 43.98
CA LYS A 146 -32.96 93.78 44.46
C LYS A 146 -34.26 94.60 44.30
N PRO A 147 -34.78 95.25 45.35
CA PRO A 147 -35.94 96.11 45.23
C PRO A 147 -35.57 97.31 44.36
N ALA A 148 -36.30 97.51 43.26
CA ALA A 148 -36.26 98.77 42.52
C ALA A 148 -37.04 99.81 43.33
N VAL A 149 -36.35 100.90 43.62
CA VAL A 149 -36.73 102.05 44.44
C VAL A 149 -37.89 102.82 43.77
N SER A 150 -38.76 103.40 44.60
CA SER A 150 -39.98 104.17 44.27
C SER A 150 -39.87 105.14 43.09
#